data_AF-A0A9X3MSL6-F1
#
_entry.id   AF-A0A9X3MSL6-F1
#
_cell.length_a   1.000
_cell.length_b   1.000
_cell.length_c   1.000
_cell.angle_alpha   90.00
_cell.angle_beta   90.00
_cell.angle_gamma   90.00
#
_symmetry.space_group_name_H-M   'P 1'
#
loop_
_entity.id
_entity.type
_entity.pdbx_description
1 polymer ?
#
loop_
_entity_poly.entity_id
_entity_poly.type
_entity_poly.pdbx_seq_one_letter_code
_entity_poly.pdbx_strand_id
1 'polypeptide(L)' 'MNVPANDPRDQWSVFHFSQANPEGDGQDDVPALLRRVADTIEGRGAIDVMDITFEKEITAEGPWPSLTVYYDRRDHRSND' A
#
# COMPACT_ATOMS: atom_id res chain seq x y z
N MET A 1 10.57 6.73 -34.40
CA MET A 1 9.32 6.03 -34.01
C MET A 1 8.76 6.81 -32.83
N ASN A 2 7.65 7.52 -33.00
CA ASN A 2 7.07 8.39 -31.97
C ASN A 2 5.82 7.67 -31.46
N VAL A 3 5.88 7.07 -30.27
CA VAL A 3 4.70 6.45 -29.66
C VAL A 3 3.86 7.59 -29.07
N PRO A 4 2.62 7.82 -29.51
CA PRO A 4 1.80 8.88 -28.93
C PRO A 4 1.51 8.50 -27.47
N ALA A 5 1.72 9.44 -26.55
CA ALA A 5 1.53 9.30 -25.10
C ALA A 5 0.04 9.23 -24.68
N ASN A 6 -0.79 8.48 -25.43
CA ASN A 6 -2.25 8.47 -25.32
C ASN A 6 -2.85 7.05 -25.36
N ASP A 7 -2.09 6.00 -25.02
CA ASP A 7 -2.70 4.69 -24.82
C ASP A 7 -3.57 4.76 -23.55
N PRO A 8 -4.89 4.48 -23.61
CA PRO A 8 -5.73 4.44 -22.42
C PRO A 8 -5.28 3.40 -21.38
N ARG A 9 -4.42 2.44 -21.76
CA ARG A 9 -3.76 1.50 -20.83
C ARG A 9 -2.65 2.17 -19.99
N ASP A 10 -2.11 3.30 -20.45
CA ASP A 10 -1.12 4.09 -19.71
C ASP A 10 -1.78 5.02 -18.67
N GLN A 11 -3.12 5.05 -18.60
CA GLN A 11 -3.88 5.90 -17.67
C GLN A 11 -4.17 5.22 -16.33
N TRP A 12 -3.96 3.90 -16.20
CA TRP A 12 -4.17 3.19 -14.94
C TRP A 12 -2.89 3.18 -14.12
N SER A 13 -2.81 4.04 -13.10
CA SER A 13 -1.71 4.03 -12.14
C SER A 13 -2.11 3.23 -10.91
N VAL A 14 -1.52 2.06 -10.71
CA VAL A 14 -1.60 1.35 -9.42
C VAL A 14 -0.63 2.02 -8.45
N PHE A 15 -1.16 2.59 -7.38
CA PHE A 15 -0.37 3.14 -6.29
C PHE A 15 -0.09 2.04 -5.27
N HIS A 16 1.01 2.18 -4.52
CA HIS A 16 1.27 1.29 -3.39
C HIS A 16 1.89 2.03 -2.22
N PHE A 17 1.81 1.43 -1.04
CA PHE A 17 2.65 1.76 0.10
C PHE A 17 2.98 0.48 0.88
N SER A 18 4.17 0.44 1.46
CA SER A 18 4.60 -0.65 2.33
C SER A 18 4.80 -0.11 3.75
N GLN A 19 4.44 -0.90 4.75
CA GLN A 19 4.56 -0.53 6.14
C GLN A 19 4.97 -1.73 6.98
N ALA A 20 5.84 -1.50 7.95
CA ALA A 20 6.22 -2.44 8.99
C ALA A 20 6.09 -1.77 10.36
N ASN A 21 6.15 -2.55 11.44
CA ASN A 21 6.29 -1.96 12.77
C ASN A 21 7.70 -1.37 12.93
N PRO A 22 7.87 -0.36 13.82
CA PRO A 22 9.18 0.14 14.19
C PRO A 22 10.09 -0.97 14.74
N GLU A 23 11.39 -0.77 14.59
CA GLU A 23 12.40 -1.65 15.18
C GLU A 23 12.25 -1.72 16.72
N GLY A 24 12.46 -2.91 17.28
CA GLY A 24 12.48 -3.13 18.73
C GLY A 24 11.21 -3.80 19.27
N ASP A 25 10.79 -3.40 20.48
CA ASP A 25 9.68 -4.06 21.17
C ASP A 25 8.37 -3.98 20.37
N GLY A 26 7.82 -5.14 20.04
CA GLY A 26 6.60 -5.26 19.22
C GLY A 26 6.84 -5.19 17.70
N GLN A 27 8.10 -5.25 17.24
CA GLN A 27 8.43 -5.32 15.82
C GLN A 27 7.69 -6.45 15.08
N ASP A 28 7.49 -7.59 15.73
CA ASP A 28 6.80 -8.76 15.17
C ASP A 28 5.30 -8.84 15.49
N ASP A 29 4.73 -7.82 16.15
CA ASP A 29 3.31 -7.76 16.52
C ASP A 29 2.43 -7.53 15.27
N VAL A 30 1.98 -8.63 14.66
CA VAL A 30 1.12 -8.62 13.47
C VAL A 30 -0.22 -7.89 13.73
N PRO A 31 -0.94 -8.11 14.85
CA PRO A 31 -2.12 -7.30 15.18
C PRO A 31 -1.86 -5.79 15.23
N ALA A 32 -0.73 -5.33 15.80
CA ALA A 32 -0.37 -3.92 15.80
C ALA A 32 -0.11 -3.41 14.37
N LEU A 33 0.58 -4.20 13.54
CA LEU A 33 0.84 -3.85 12.14
C LEU A 33 -0.46 -3.67 11.35
N LEU A 34 -1.43 -4.59 11.51
CA LEU A 34 -2.74 -4.50 10.84
C LEU A 34 -3.51 -3.23 11.21
N ARG A 35 -3.51 -2.85 12.50
CA ARG A 35 -4.16 -1.59 12.94
C ARG A 35 -3.49 -0.37 12.33
N ARG A 36 -2.15 -0.30 12.36
CA ARG A 36 -1.43 0.83 11.76
C ARG A 36 -1.64 0.92 10.26
N VAL A 37 -1.79 -0.20 9.55
CA VAL A 37 -2.10 -0.18 8.11
C VAL A 37 -3.53 0.30 7.89
N ALA A 38 -4.48 -0.11 8.72
CA ALA A 38 -5.85 0.39 8.67
C ALA A 38 -5.91 1.91 8.87
N ASP A 39 -5.22 2.46 9.88
CA ASP A 39 -5.14 3.91 10.11
C ASP A 39 -4.57 4.64 8.87
N THR A 40 -3.55 4.05 8.24
CA THR A 40 -2.89 4.57 7.03
C THR A 40 -3.80 4.53 5.79
N ILE A 41 -4.70 3.55 5.70
CA ILE A 41 -5.75 3.45 4.67
C ILE A 41 -6.82 4.53 4.91
N GLU A 42 -7.33 4.64 6.14
CA GLU A 42 -8.34 5.65 6.50
C GLU A 42 -7.85 7.08 6.23
N GLY A 43 -6.59 7.37 6.57
CA GLY A 43 -5.96 8.68 6.35
C GLY A 43 -5.78 9.06 4.87
N ARG A 44 -5.85 8.11 3.94
CA ARG A 44 -5.75 8.37 2.49
C ARG A 44 -7.08 8.77 1.85
N GLY A 45 -8.19 8.68 2.58
CA GLY A 45 -9.52 9.00 2.05
C GLY A 45 -10.03 7.95 1.07
N ALA A 46 -10.66 8.38 -0.02
CA ALA A 46 -11.30 7.49 -0.98
C ALA A 46 -10.29 6.77 -1.88
N ILE A 47 -9.75 5.66 -1.40
CA ILE A 47 -8.94 4.72 -2.20
C ILE A 47 -9.69 3.42 -2.42
N ASP A 48 -9.38 2.75 -3.53
CA ASP A 48 -9.85 1.40 -3.82
C ASP A 48 -8.71 0.41 -3.57
N VAL A 49 -8.79 -0.37 -2.49
CA VAL A 49 -7.74 -1.35 -2.16
C VAL A 49 -7.91 -2.55 -3.07
N MET A 50 -6.88 -2.82 -3.87
CA MET A 50 -6.88 -3.89 -4.87
C MET A 50 -6.23 -5.16 -4.32
N ASP A 51 -5.11 -5.02 -3.60
CA ASP A 51 -4.37 -6.13 -3.02
C ASP A 51 -3.66 -5.70 -1.73
N ILE A 52 -3.46 -6.66 -0.83
CA ILE A 52 -2.62 -6.52 0.35
C ILE A 52 -1.74 -7.76 0.45
N THR A 53 -0.43 -7.57 0.29
CA THR A 53 0.56 -8.63 0.41
C THR A 53 1.24 -8.55 1.77
N PHE A 54 1.36 -9.69 2.47
CA PHE A 54 2.13 -9.84 3.70
C PHE A 54 3.48 -10.47 3.41
N GLU A 55 4.54 -9.82 3.89
CA GLU A 55 5.90 -10.33 3.82
C GLU A 55 6.49 -10.43 5.23
N LYS A 56 7.38 -11.39 5.43
CA LYS A 56 8.12 -11.54 6.68
C LYS A 56 9.57 -11.78 6.35
N GLU A 57 10.36 -10.73 6.46
CA GLU A 57 11.81 -10.81 6.29
C GLU A 57 12.45 -11.38 7.57
N ILE A 58 13.49 -12.20 7.43
CA ILE A 58 14.30 -12.65 8.57
C ILE A 58 15.54 -11.76 8.59
N THR A 59 15.58 -10.83 9.54
CA THR A 59 16.69 -9.87 9.71
C THR A 59 17.59 -10.27 10.88
N ALA A 60 18.69 -9.54 11.10
CA ALA A 60 19.57 -9.79 12.24
C ALA A 60 18.89 -9.48 13.58
N GLU A 61 17.89 -8.61 13.54
CA GLU A 61 17.05 -8.13 14.64
C GLU A 61 15.86 -9.06 14.92
N GLY A 62 15.73 -10.14 14.15
CA GLY A 62 14.63 -11.08 14.21
C GLY A 62 13.67 -10.93 13.03
N PRO A 63 12.50 -11.58 13.09
CA PRO A 63 11.56 -11.49 12.00
C PRO A 63 10.95 -10.09 11.90
N TRP A 64 10.87 -9.53 10.70
CA TRP A 64 10.30 -8.22 10.44
C TRP A 64 9.12 -8.34 9.46
N PRO A 65 7.89 -8.46 9.98
CA PRO A 65 6.68 -8.46 9.17
C PRO A 65 6.43 -7.10 8.53
N SER A 66 5.99 -7.10 7.27
CA SER A 66 5.52 -5.92 6.56
C SER A 66 4.26 -6.25 5.76
N LEU A 67 3.48 -5.20 5.46
CA LEU A 67 2.34 -5.25 4.58
C LEU A 67 2.54 -4.24 3.46
N THR A 68 2.36 -4.68 2.22
CA THR A 68 2.29 -3.80 1.04
C THR A 68 0.85 -3.74 0.56
N VAL A 69 0.31 -2.53 0.50
CA VAL A 69 -1.05 -2.26 0.02
C VAL A 69 -0.97 -1.67 -1.38
N TYR A 70 -1.65 -2.30 -2.33
CA TYR A 70 -1.84 -1.82 -3.70
C TYR A 70 -3.24 -1.25 -3.83
N TYR A 71 -3.35 -0.04 -4.37
CA TYR A 71 -4.60 0.69 -4.43
C TYR A 71 -4.70 1.60 -5.65
N ASP A 72 -5.92 1.90 -6.04
CA ASP A 72 -6.23 2.98 -6.97
C ASP A 72 -6.70 4.22 -6.18
N ARG A 73 -6.38 5.41 -6.67
CA ARG A 73 -6.99 6.65 -6.20
C ARG A 73 -8.22 6.87 -7.05
N ARG A 74 -9.41 6.68 -6.48
CA ARG A 74 -10.64 7.06 -7.17
C ARG A 74 -10.60 8.58 -7.36
N ASP A 75 -10.28 9.04 -8.56
CA ASP A 75 -10.43 10.43 -8.92
C ASP A 75 -11.94 10.67 -8.93
N HIS A 76 -12.44 11.43 -7.95
CA HIS A 76 -13.81 11.96 -8.01
C HIS A 76 -13.86 13.00 -9.13
N ARG A 77 -13.73 12.58 -10.40
CA ARG A 77 -14.30 13.35 -11.50
C ARG A 77 -15.79 13.14 -11.43
N SER A 78 -16.42 13.98 -10.63
CA SER A 78 -17.84 14.29 -10.70
C SER A 78 -18.15 14.54 -12.18
N ASN A 79 -18.82 13.58 -12.81
CA ASN A 79 -19.46 13.82 -14.09
C ASN A 79 -20.83 14.41 -13.77
N ASP A 80 -20.83 15.71 -13.46
CA ASP A 80 -22.01 16.58 -13.54
C ASP A 80 -22.20 17.03 -14.99
#